data_AF-A0A367E9U3-F1
#
_entry.id   AF-A0A367E9U3-F1
#
_cell.length_a   1.000
_cell.length_b   1.000
_cell.length_c   1.000
_cell.angle_alpha   90.00
_cell.angle_beta   90.00
_cell.angle_gamma   90.00
#
_symmetry.space_group_name_H-M   'P 1'
#
loop_
_entity.id
_entity.type
_entity.pdbx_description
1 polymer ?
#
loop_
_entity_poly.entity_id
_entity_poly.type
_entity_poly.pdbx_seq_one_letter_code
_entity_poly.pdbx_strand_id
1 'polypeptide(L)'
;MTLGVVAGLIVVGAFAGSGQDDDAGSKDKAADTTSVAPAENAEKGDTKDDTKAEKADNPKPASQADQFKAHIAKNGTAPQQEASKHITSVTGADKRNDIMDAAEIHTDYSGGLTGPHSGDGKLLATAFASWKHSDNGLVTVYDASGEILSNGNY
;
A
#
# COMPACT_ATOMS: atom_id res chain seq x y z
N MET A 1 9.02 43.14 -23.34
CA MET A 1 9.53 42.80 -22.00
C MET A 1 8.86 43.73 -21.00
N THR A 2 7.94 43.21 -20.21
CA THR A 2 7.27 43.95 -19.14
C THR A 2 7.40 43.11 -17.87
N LEU A 3 8.40 43.47 -17.06
CA LEU A 3 8.60 42.94 -15.71
C LEU A 3 7.50 43.51 -14.80
N GLY A 4 6.67 42.64 -14.24
CA GLY A 4 5.62 42.99 -13.28
C GLY A 4 5.85 42.30 -11.94
N VAL A 5 6.52 43.04 -11.05
CA VAL A 5 6.55 43.02 -9.57
C VAL A 5 5.91 41.84 -8.81
N VAL A 6 6.74 41.21 -7.97
CA VAL A 6 6.40 40.31 -6.85
C VAL A 6 5.93 41.11 -5.63
N ALA A 7 4.76 40.76 -5.10
CA ALA A 7 4.31 40.97 -3.71
C ALA A 7 3.13 39.99 -3.50
N GLY A 8 3.08 39.03 -2.58
CA GLY A 8 3.57 39.00 -1.20
C GLY A 8 2.35 39.05 -0.29
N LEU A 9 1.93 37.91 0.29
CA LEU A 9 1.19 37.83 1.56
C LEU A 9 1.07 36.36 2.01
N ILE A 10 1.87 36.04 3.03
CA ILE A 10 1.75 34.84 3.86
C ILE A 10 0.62 35.10 4.85
N VAL A 11 -0.37 34.22 4.94
CA VAL A 11 -1.31 34.19 6.06
C VAL A 11 -1.01 32.96 6.90
N VAL A 12 -0.44 33.20 8.08
CA VAL A 12 -0.28 32.22 9.17
C VAL A 12 -1.63 32.12 9.89
N GLY A 13 -2.30 30.97 9.80
CA GLY A 13 -3.48 30.64 10.59
C GLY A 13 -3.08 30.05 11.94
N ALA A 14 -3.57 30.65 13.02
CA ALA A 14 -3.18 30.44 14.41
C ALA A 14 -3.58 29.07 14.99
N PHE A 15 -2.70 28.51 15.83
CA PHE A 15 -3.07 27.50 16.82
C PHE A 15 -3.75 28.17 18.00
N ALA A 16 -4.99 27.77 18.29
CA ALA A 16 -5.65 28.05 19.57
C ALA A 16 -5.79 26.72 20.31
N GLY A 17 -5.00 26.56 21.37
CA GLY A 17 -5.22 25.56 22.42
C GLY A 17 -5.81 26.24 23.65
N SER A 18 -6.77 25.59 24.30
CA SER A 18 -7.05 25.68 25.74
C SER A 18 -8.26 24.80 26.10
N GLY A 19 -8.08 23.85 27.01
CA GLY A 19 -9.19 23.10 27.63
C GLY A 19 -8.76 21.84 28.38
N GLN A 20 -8.04 22.03 29.49
CA GLN A 20 -7.67 21.03 30.50
C GLN A 20 -8.90 20.58 31.32
N ASP A 21 -8.93 19.29 31.65
CA ASP A 21 -9.61 18.50 32.70
C ASP A 21 -10.76 19.11 33.54
N ASP A 22 -11.78 18.30 33.82
CA ASP A 22 -11.96 17.78 35.18
C ASP A 22 -12.99 16.64 35.27
N ASP A 23 -12.57 15.66 36.06
CA ASP A 23 -13.22 14.46 36.56
C ASP A 23 -14.36 14.80 37.54
N ALA A 24 -15.47 14.05 37.51
CA ALA A 24 -16.21 13.60 38.71
C ALA A 24 -17.60 13.03 38.38
N GLY A 25 -17.87 11.81 38.85
CA GLY A 25 -19.16 11.53 39.50
C GLY A 25 -19.97 10.35 39.00
N SER A 26 -19.49 9.15 39.33
CA SER A 26 -20.14 7.84 39.43
C SER A 26 -21.67 7.78 39.62
N LYS A 27 -22.29 6.72 39.05
CA LYS A 27 -22.99 5.70 39.87
C LYS A 27 -23.30 4.40 39.12
N ASP A 28 -22.95 3.34 39.82
CA ASP A 28 -22.96 1.91 39.53
C ASP A 28 -24.33 1.31 39.17
N LYS A 29 -24.32 0.20 38.42
CA LYS A 29 -24.93 -1.06 38.90
C LYS A 29 -24.36 -2.31 38.21
N ALA A 30 -23.90 -3.21 39.07
CA ALA A 30 -23.21 -4.47 38.82
C ALA A 30 -24.07 -5.63 38.29
N ALA A 31 -23.39 -6.61 37.66
CA ALA A 31 -23.46 -8.06 37.88
C ALA A 31 -22.47 -8.70 36.88
N ASP A 32 -21.21 -8.99 37.24
CA ASP A 32 -20.74 -10.19 37.96
C ASP A 32 -21.23 -11.51 37.35
N THR A 33 -20.35 -12.18 36.58
CA THR A 33 -20.14 -13.62 36.69
C THR A 33 -18.71 -13.95 36.21
N THR A 34 -17.94 -14.48 37.14
CA THR A 34 -16.53 -14.88 37.04
C THR A 34 -16.37 -16.33 36.54
N SER A 35 -15.25 -16.59 35.85
CA SER A 35 -14.58 -17.89 35.60
C SER A 35 -15.30 -18.89 34.66
N VAL A 36 -14.63 -19.67 33.80
CA VAL A 36 -13.42 -20.49 33.99
C VAL A 36 -12.84 -20.92 32.62
N ALA A 37 -11.52 -20.97 32.48
CA ALA A 37 -10.80 -21.93 31.61
C ALA A 37 -10.16 -23.00 32.55
N PRO A 38 -9.58 -24.15 32.12
CA PRO A 38 -9.32 -24.69 30.77
C PRO A 38 -9.66 -26.20 30.63
N ALA A 39 -9.52 -26.79 29.43
CA ALA A 39 -9.26 -28.24 29.31
C ALA A 39 -8.60 -28.61 27.96
N GLU A 40 -7.41 -29.21 28.06
CA GLU A 40 -6.69 -30.01 27.07
C GLU A 40 -7.43 -31.31 26.71
N ASN A 41 -7.30 -31.76 25.45
CA ASN A 41 -6.90 -33.13 25.07
C ASN A 41 -6.68 -33.18 23.55
N ALA A 42 -5.44 -33.44 23.11
CA ALA A 42 -4.94 -34.74 22.62
C ALA A 42 -5.43 -35.07 21.19
N GLU A 43 -4.65 -35.56 20.25
CA GLU A 43 -3.26 -35.99 20.14
C GLU A 43 -3.07 -36.30 18.63
N LYS A 44 -1.81 -36.54 18.24
CA LYS A 44 -1.39 -37.48 17.18
C LYS A 44 -1.06 -36.88 15.81
N GLY A 45 0.22 -37.03 15.45
CA GLY A 45 0.64 -37.08 14.05
C GLY A 45 2.10 -36.74 13.82
N ASP A 46 3.01 -37.62 14.25
CA ASP A 46 4.35 -37.72 13.68
C ASP A 46 4.29 -37.80 12.14
N THR A 47 4.92 -36.86 11.45
CA THR A 47 5.66 -37.19 10.24
C THR A 47 6.83 -36.23 10.05
N LYS A 48 8.02 -36.66 10.48
CA LYS A 48 9.26 -36.35 9.78
C LYS A 48 9.15 -36.98 8.40
N ASP A 49 9.00 -36.15 7.38
CA ASP A 49 9.29 -36.54 6.00
C ASP A 49 10.27 -35.52 5.43
N ASP A 50 11.54 -35.73 5.75
CA ASP A 50 12.68 -35.20 5.02
C ASP A 50 12.74 -35.89 3.65
N THR A 51 11.80 -35.55 2.77
CA THR A 51 11.91 -35.85 1.34
C THR A 51 12.16 -34.56 0.59
N LYS A 52 13.47 -34.27 0.46
CA LYS A 52 14.13 -33.50 -0.59
C LYS A 52 13.18 -33.18 -1.75
N ALA A 53 12.59 -31.99 -1.74
CA ALA A 53 11.85 -31.46 -2.86
C ALA A 53 12.83 -31.25 -4.02
N GLU A 54 12.85 -32.22 -4.93
CA GLU A 54 13.40 -32.02 -6.26
C GLU A 54 12.72 -30.79 -6.85
N LYS A 55 13.57 -29.82 -7.21
CA LYS A 55 13.22 -28.59 -7.88
C LYS A 55 12.59 -28.95 -9.22
N ALA A 56 11.28 -29.17 -9.23
CA ALA A 56 10.50 -29.17 -10.45
C ALA A 56 10.53 -27.73 -10.98
N ASP A 57 11.44 -27.49 -11.92
CA ASP A 57 11.53 -26.28 -12.73
C ASP A 57 10.33 -26.23 -13.69
N ASN A 58 9.13 -26.19 -13.12
CA ASN A 58 7.97 -25.68 -13.82
C ASN A 58 8.13 -24.16 -13.79
N PRO A 59 8.15 -23.47 -14.94
CA PRO A 59 8.14 -22.02 -14.95
C PRO A 59 6.90 -21.56 -14.19
N LYS A 60 7.10 -21.04 -12.97
CA LYS A 60 6.04 -20.45 -12.17
C LYS A 60 5.39 -19.39 -13.05
N PRO A 61 4.05 -19.33 -13.15
CA PRO A 61 3.39 -18.25 -13.87
C PRO A 61 3.96 -16.93 -13.34
N ALA A 62 4.45 -16.07 -14.26
CA ALA A 62 5.09 -14.82 -13.91
C ALA A 62 4.17 -14.03 -12.98
N SER A 63 4.71 -13.54 -11.86
CA SER A 63 3.90 -12.79 -10.89
C SER A 63 3.31 -11.54 -11.55
N GLN A 64 2.25 -10.97 -10.98
CA GLN A 64 1.71 -9.69 -11.48
C GLN A 64 2.77 -8.59 -11.49
N ALA A 65 3.70 -8.61 -10.52
CA ALA A 65 4.83 -7.70 -10.48
C ALA A 65 5.78 -7.90 -11.67
N ASP A 66 6.09 -9.14 -12.04
CA ASP A 66 6.95 -9.43 -13.20
C ASP A 66 6.30 -9.01 -14.52
N GLN A 67 4.99 -9.25 -14.65
CA GLN A 67 4.23 -8.83 -15.82
C GLN A 67 4.19 -7.30 -15.94
N PHE A 68 3.97 -6.61 -14.82
CA PHE A 68 3.95 -5.16 -14.79
C PHE A 68 5.33 -4.55 -15.10
N LYS A 69 6.41 -5.07 -14.49
CA LYS A 69 7.78 -4.68 -14.80
C LYS A 69 8.12 -4.90 -16.27
N ALA A 70 7.69 -6.03 -16.85
CA ALA A 70 7.88 -6.31 -18.27
C ALA A 70 7.13 -5.31 -19.17
N HIS A 71 5.91 -4.90 -18.80
CA HIS A 71 5.18 -3.86 -19.50
C HIS A 71 5.91 -2.51 -19.46
N ILE A 72 6.41 -2.11 -18.28
CA ILE A 72 7.19 -0.87 -18.13
C ILE A 72 8.49 -0.93 -18.94
N ALA A 73 9.18 -2.07 -18.94
CA ALA A 73 10.40 -2.24 -19.72
C ALA A 73 10.16 -2.07 -21.23
N LYS A 74 8.97 -2.46 -21.71
CA LYS A 74 8.60 -2.38 -23.14
C LYS A 74 8.03 -1.02 -23.54
N ASN A 75 7.18 -0.43 -22.70
CA ASN A 75 6.34 0.72 -23.06
C ASN A 75 6.58 1.96 -22.19
N GLY A 76 7.29 1.80 -21.06
CA GLY A 76 7.53 2.86 -20.09
C GLY A 76 8.68 3.79 -20.50
N THR A 77 8.65 5.00 -19.93
CA THR A 77 9.72 5.98 -20.01
C THR A 77 10.92 5.57 -19.14
N ALA A 78 12.11 6.15 -19.40
CA ALA A 78 13.29 5.85 -18.59
C ALA A 78 13.07 6.06 -17.08
N PRO A 79 12.42 7.15 -16.60
CA PRO A 79 12.10 7.30 -15.18
C PRO A 79 11.17 6.21 -14.64
N GLN A 80 10.18 5.76 -15.42
CA GLN A 80 9.30 4.66 -15.01
C GLN A 80 10.05 3.34 -14.91
N GLN A 81 10.99 3.08 -15.83
CA GLN A 81 11.84 1.90 -15.78
C GLN A 81 12.75 1.88 -14.55
N GLU A 82 13.36 3.02 -14.20
CA GLU A 82 14.13 3.14 -12.96
C GLU A 82 13.25 2.89 -11.74
N ALA A 83 12.07 3.53 -11.67
CA ALA A 83 11.13 3.31 -10.58
C ALA A 83 10.63 1.85 -10.49
N SER A 84 10.53 1.14 -11.62
CA SER A 84 10.07 -0.25 -11.66
C SER A 84 11.01 -1.23 -10.95
N LYS A 85 12.29 -0.87 -10.80
CA LYS A 85 13.28 -1.70 -10.08
C LYS A 85 12.94 -1.84 -8.61
N HIS A 86 12.27 -0.84 -8.05
CA HIS A 86 11.87 -0.73 -6.65
C HIS A 86 10.56 -1.44 -6.32
N ILE A 87 9.83 -1.96 -7.32
CA ILE A 87 8.60 -2.70 -7.09
C ILE A 87 8.94 -4.05 -6.44
N THR A 88 8.37 -4.31 -5.27
CA THR A 88 8.54 -5.57 -4.54
C THR A 88 7.36 -6.51 -4.80
N SER A 89 6.14 -5.99 -4.90
CA SER A 89 4.96 -6.77 -5.27
C SER A 89 3.89 -5.93 -5.95
N VAL A 90 3.00 -6.61 -6.68
CA VAL A 90 1.80 -6.03 -7.28
C VAL A 90 0.66 -6.99 -7.01
N THR A 91 -0.46 -6.47 -6.53
CA THR A 91 -1.66 -7.25 -6.22
C THR A 91 -2.91 -6.52 -6.73
N GLY A 92 -3.98 -7.26 -6.95
CA GLY A 92 -5.26 -6.67 -7.37
C GLY A 92 -5.25 -6.08 -8.78
N ALA A 93 -4.24 -6.37 -9.61
CA ALA A 93 -4.16 -5.87 -10.98
C ALA A 93 -5.08 -6.60 -11.97
N ASP A 94 -5.65 -7.72 -11.52
CA ASP A 94 -6.64 -8.46 -12.30
C ASP A 94 -8.02 -7.83 -12.12
N LYS A 95 -8.68 -7.60 -13.25
CA LYS A 95 -10.03 -7.03 -13.33
C LYS A 95 -11.01 -7.97 -12.63
N ARG A 96 -11.75 -7.45 -11.63
CA ARG A 96 -12.75 -8.23 -10.91
C ARG A 96 -14.12 -7.99 -11.51
N ASN A 97 -14.63 -6.76 -11.39
CA ASN A 97 -16.00 -6.42 -11.75
C ASN A 97 -16.17 -4.99 -12.31
N ASP A 98 -15.11 -4.23 -12.58
CA ASP A 98 -15.13 -2.82 -13.06
C ASP A 98 -15.78 -1.77 -12.15
N ILE A 99 -16.34 -2.16 -11.00
CA ILE A 99 -17.02 -1.23 -10.08
C ILE A 99 -16.09 -0.72 -8.96
N MET A 100 -15.16 -1.56 -8.48
CA MET A 100 -14.20 -1.21 -7.42
C MET A 100 -12.92 -2.05 -7.57
N ASP A 101 -12.22 -1.89 -8.69
CA ASP A 101 -10.93 -2.54 -8.85
C ASP A 101 -9.87 -1.75 -8.08
N ALA A 102 -9.20 -2.42 -7.14
CA ALA A 102 -8.21 -1.83 -6.27
C ALA A 102 -6.90 -2.58 -6.47
N ALA A 103 -5.98 -1.95 -7.20
CA ALA A 103 -4.64 -2.46 -7.38
C ALA A 103 -3.70 -1.83 -6.37
N GLU A 104 -2.72 -2.61 -5.93
CA GLU A 104 -1.70 -2.16 -5.02
C GLU A 104 -0.33 -2.49 -5.60
N ILE A 105 0.57 -1.50 -5.55
CA ILE A 105 1.97 -1.63 -5.92
C ILE A 105 2.77 -1.38 -4.65
N HIS A 106 3.48 -2.38 -4.18
CA HIS A 106 4.36 -2.25 -3.02
C HIS A 106 5.79 -2.04 -3.51
N THR A 107 6.52 -1.15 -2.85
CA THR A 107 7.89 -0.79 -3.20
C THR A 107 8.82 -0.88 -2.00
N ASP A 108 10.12 -0.79 -2.23
CA ASP A 108 11.14 -0.69 -1.19
C ASP A 108 11.54 0.77 -0.86
N TYR A 109 10.80 1.74 -1.39
CA TYR A 109 10.99 3.16 -1.09
C TYR A 109 10.61 3.51 0.36
N SER A 110 10.87 4.75 0.76
CA SER A 110 10.47 5.30 2.05
C SER A 110 9.94 6.73 1.95
N GLY A 111 9.12 7.13 2.92
CA GLY A 111 8.79 8.53 3.21
C GLY A 111 7.36 8.94 2.87
N GLY A 112 6.51 8.00 2.46
CA GLY A 112 5.09 8.26 2.20
C GLY A 112 4.80 9.43 1.23
N LEU A 113 3.62 10.01 1.38
CA LEU A 113 3.01 10.88 0.35
C LEU A 113 3.73 12.21 0.15
N THR A 114 4.41 12.69 1.21
CA THR A 114 5.17 13.95 1.18
C THR A 114 6.67 13.72 1.14
N GLY A 115 7.09 12.45 1.04
CA GLY A 115 8.48 12.05 0.99
C GLY A 115 9.13 12.23 -0.38
N PRO A 116 10.45 11.98 -0.45
CA PRO A 116 11.24 12.18 -1.66
C PRO A 116 10.82 11.28 -2.83
N HIS A 117 10.19 10.13 -2.55
CA HIS A 117 9.78 9.14 -3.55
C HIS A 117 8.31 9.22 -3.97
N SER A 118 7.58 10.25 -3.53
CA SER A 118 6.20 10.50 -3.99
C SER A 118 6.11 10.66 -5.52
N GLY A 119 7.14 11.28 -6.12
CA GLY A 119 7.27 11.40 -7.57
C GLY A 119 7.41 10.05 -8.28
N ASP A 120 8.24 9.15 -7.73
CA ASP A 120 8.42 7.79 -8.26
C ASP A 120 7.13 6.98 -8.14
N GLY A 121 6.42 7.12 -7.01
CA GLY A 121 5.09 6.54 -6.84
C GLY A 121 4.11 6.99 -7.94
N LYS A 122 4.12 8.28 -8.30
CA LYS A 122 3.27 8.81 -9.36
C LYS A 122 3.64 8.27 -10.75
N LEU A 123 4.93 8.08 -11.02
CA LEU A 123 5.40 7.46 -12.27
C LEU A 123 4.89 6.02 -12.40
N LEU A 124 4.95 5.25 -11.32
CA LEU A 124 4.44 3.88 -11.27
C LEU A 124 2.92 3.80 -11.43
N ALA A 125 2.16 4.65 -10.72
CA ALA A 125 0.71 4.73 -10.89
C ALA A 125 0.31 5.07 -12.34
N THR A 126 1.02 6.02 -12.96
CA THR A 126 0.79 6.40 -14.36
C THR A 126 1.14 5.26 -15.32
N ALA A 127 2.23 4.52 -15.06
CA ALA A 127 2.59 3.37 -15.86
C ALA A 127 1.55 2.25 -15.74
N PHE A 128 0.97 2.06 -14.56
CA PHE A 128 -0.08 1.08 -14.32
C PHE A 128 -1.35 1.40 -15.12
N ALA A 129 -1.75 2.67 -15.19
CA ALA A 129 -2.85 3.13 -16.03
C ALA A 129 -2.64 2.89 -17.53
N SER A 130 -1.41 2.71 -17.99
CA SER A 130 -1.11 2.31 -19.38
C SER A 130 -1.16 0.79 -19.60
N TRP A 131 -1.17 0.00 -18.52
CA TRP A 131 -1.10 -1.45 -18.56
C TRP A 131 -2.48 -2.10 -18.40
N LYS A 132 -3.28 -1.60 -17.46
CA LYS A 132 -4.63 -2.08 -17.14
C LYS A 132 -5.62 -0.93 -17.24
N HIS A 133 -6.88 -1.26 -17.47
CA HIS A 133 -7.96 -0.29 -17.57
C HIS A 133 -9.21 -0.76 -16.83
N SER A 134 -9.81 0.11 -16.02
CA SER A 134 -11.05 -0.10 -15.28
C SER A 134 -11.80 1.23 -15.13
N ASP A 135 -13.12 1.23 -15.28
CA ASP A 135 -13.91 2.48 -15.22
C ASP A 135 -13.87 3.14 -13.83
N ASN A 136 -13.68 2.33 -12.79
CA ASN A 136 -13.58 2.78 -11.40
C ASN A 136 -12.35 2.17 -10.70
N GLY A 137 -11.28 1.98 -11.45
CA GLY A 137 -10.02 1.43 -10.95
C GLY A 137 -9.20 2.45 -10.16
N LEU A 138 -8.70 2.05 -8.99
CA LEU A 138 -7.74 2.83 -8.21
C LEU A 138 -6.48 2.01 -7.96
N VAL A 139 -5.34 2.49 -8.43
CA VAL A 139 -4.03 1.93 -8.08
C VAL A 139 -3.43 2.78 -6.96
N THR A 140 -2.96 2.11 -5.92
CA THR A 140 -2.24 2.75 -4.81
C THR A 140 -0.81 2.21 -4.77
N VAL A 141 0.16 3.12 -4.69
CA VAL A 141 1.57 2.80 -4.57
C VAL A 141 2.02 3.05 -3.14
N TYR A 142 2.56 2.02 -2.51
CA TYR A 142 3.02 2.03 -1.13
C TYR A 142 4.53 1.97 -1.06
N ASP A 143 5.08 2.59 -0.02
CA ASP A 143 6.47 2.45 0.38
C ASP A 143 6.68 1.17 1.23
N ALA A 144 7.91 0.93 1.65
CA ALA A 144 8.29 -0.27 2.40
C ALA A 144 7.60 -0.39 3.77
N SER A 145 7.15 0.74 4.34
CA SER A 145 6.44 0.81 5.62
C SER A 145 4.93 0.69 5.45
N GLY A 146 4.44 0.61 4.20
CA GLY A 146 3.01 0.62 3.87
C GLY A 146 2.41 2.02 3.83
N GLU A 147 3.22 3.08 3.83
CA GLU A 147 2.72 4.45 3.65
C GLU A 147 2.46 4.71 2.15
N ILE A 148 1.38 5.44 1.85
CA ILE A 148 1.03 5.76 0.46
C ILE A 148 2.06 6.74 -0.10
N LEU A 149 2.72 6.38 -1.19
CA LEU A 149 3.56 7.29 -1.99
C LEU A 149 2.72 8.08 -3.00
N SER A 150 1.77 7.41 -3.66
CA SER A 150 0.87 7.99 -4.65
C SER A 150 -0.33 7.10 -4.89
N ASN A 151 -1.39 7.67 -5.44
CA ASN A 151 -2.50 6.94 -6.03
C ASN A 151 -2.77 7.45 -7.46
N GLY A 152 -3.53 6.67 -8.23
CA GLY A 152 -3.96 7.04 -9.57
C GLY A 152 -5.13 6.18 -10.03
N ASN A 153 -5.96 6.71 -10.92
CA ASN A 153 -6.99 5.92 -11.57
C ASN A 153 -6.41 5.20 -12.78
N TYR A 154 -6.92 4.01 -13.10
CA TYR A 154 -6.51 3.21 -14.27
C TYR A 154 -7.71 2.60 -14.98
#